data_AF-A0A2N5YNX8-F1
#
_entry.id   AF-A0A2N5YNX8-F1
#
_cell.length_a   1.000
_cell.length_b   1.000
_cell.length_c   1.000
_cell.angle_alpha   90.00
_cell.angle_beta   90.00
_cell.angle_gamma   90.00
#
_symmetry.space_group_name_H-M   'P 1'
#
loop_
_entity.id
_entity.type
_entity.pdbx_description
1 polymer ?
#
loop_
_entity_poly.entity_id
_entity_poly.type
_entity_poly.pdbx_seq_one_letter_code
_entity_poly.pdbx_strand_id
1 'polypeptide(L)'
;MQAYYVDVVMATQDNEFFFPSPYGGCFDTKTVYDWFRDILWKAGISHTGKGPRLHDVRHVYAITCLKNWIRQGRDLTNCLPYLSVYLGHEDIRGSQRYLRLTSELYPDIVSTIESDCNWMIPEVKQDEAD
;
A
#
# COMPACT_ATOMS: atom_id res chain seq x y z
N MET A 1 10.40 18.99 1.81
CA MET A 1 10.66 18.40 3.13
C MET A 1 11.37 19.39 4.05
N GLN A 2 12.46 20.05 3.59
CA GLN A 2 13.16 21.11 4.36
C GLN A 2 12.23 22.23 4.87
N ALA A 3 11.37 22.77 4.00
CA ALA A 3 10.43 23.84 4.36
C ALA A 3 9.41 23.40 5.42
N TYR A 4 8.80 22.23 5.26
CA TYR A 4 7.88 21.65 6.26
C TYR A 4 8.53 21.50 7.64
N TYR A 5 9.78 21.03 7.68
CA TYR A 5 10.51 20.86 8.93
C TYR A 5 10.73 22.19 9.66
N VAL A 6 11.09 23.25 8.93
CA VAL A 6 11.32 24.59 9.50
C VAL A 6 10.00 25.23 9.95
N ASP A 7 8.96 25.17 9.12
CA ASP A 7 7.73 25.92 9.37
C ASP A 7 6.79 25.23 10.39
N VAL A 8 6.87 23.91 10.51
CA VAL A 8 5.93 23.12 11.32
C VAL A 8 6.64 22.45 12.49
N VAL A 9 7.72 21.69 12.24
CA VAL A 9 8.39 20.90 13.29
C VAL A 9 9.21 21.80 14.24
N MET A 10 9.93 22.80 13.71
CA MET A 10 10.67 23.75 14.55
C MET A 10 9.79 24.80 15.23
N ALA A 11 8.57 25.05 14.73
CA ALA A 11 7.59 25.95 15.34
C ALA A 11 6.89 25.31 16.56
N THR A 12 6.86 23.98 16.66
CA THR A 12 6.31 23.24 17.80
C THR A 12 7.39 22.37 18.45
N GLN A 13 8.32 23.01 19.17
CA GLN A 13 9.51 22.35 19.76
C GLN A 13 9.21 21.22 20.76
N ASP A 14 8.00 21.16 21.33
CA ASP A 14 7.57 20.15 22.31
C ASP A 14 6.57 19.11 21.76
N ASN A 15 6.37 19.04 20.44
CA ASN A 15 5.41 18.10 19.86
C ASN A 15 6.08 16.76 19.48
N GLU A 16 5.62 15.66 20.08
CA GLU A 16 6.12 14.29 19.85
C GLU A 16 5.77 13.77 18.44
N PHE A 17 4.81 14.38 17.75
CA PHE A 17 4.30 13.90 16.47
C PHE A 17 4.98 14.58 15.27
N PHE A 18 5.41 13.77 14.29
CA PHE A 18 5.98 14.27 13.03
C PHE A 18 4.99 15.12 12.21
N PHE A 19 3.68 14.83 12.32
CA PHE A 19 2.58 15.61 11.74
C PHE A 19 1.71 16.18 12.85
N PRO A 20 2.05 17.37 13.38
CA PRO A 20 1.33 17.95 14.49
C PRO A 20 0.01 18.58 14.02
N SER A 21 -1.06 18.31 14.76
CA SER A 21 -2.32 19.05 14.60
C SER A 21 -2.13 20.52 14.99
N PRO A 22 -2.83 21.48 14.33
CA PRO A 22 -2.83 22.89 14.74
C PRO A 22 -3.26 23.11 16.20
N TYR A 23 -3.96 22.16 16.80
CA TYR A 23 -4.42 22.19 18.19
C TYR A 23 -3.49 21.44 19.16
N GLY A 24 -2.31 20.97 18.69
CA GLY A 24 -1.43 20.07 19.42
C GLY A 24 -1.83 18.60 19.25
N GLY A 25 -0.88 17.68 19.49
CA GLY A 25 -1.10 16.24 19.31
C GLY A 25 -1.11 15.79 17.85
N CYS A 26 -1.71 14.62 17.58
CA CYS A 26 -1.80 14.01 16.26
C CYS A 26 -3.08 14.35 15.50
N PHE A 27 -3.06 14.20 14.18
CA PHE A 27 -4.28 14.28 13.37
C PHE A 27 -5.19 13.08 13.61
N ASP A 28 -6.49 13.34 13.69
CA ASP A 28 -7.48 12.28 13.66
C ASP A 28 -7.55 11.62 12.28
N THR A 29 -7.87 10.32 12.27
CA THR A 29 -7.97 9.53 11.04
C THR A 29 -9.01 10.10 10.07
N LYS A 30 -10.10 10.67 10.59
CA LYS A 30 -11.13 11.32 9.76
C LYS A 30 -10.58 12.53 9.04
N THR A 31 -9.81 13.38 9.71
CA THR A 31 -9.20 14.58 9.10
C THR A 31 -8.30 14.21 7.94
N VAL A 32 -7.46 13.18 8.12
CA VAL A 32 -6.59 12.67 7.05
C VAL A 32 -7.42 12.12 5.89
N TYR A 33 -8.53 11.42 6.19
CA TYR A 33 -9.42 10.90 5.16
C TYR A 33 -10.15 12.00 4.39
N ASP A 34 -10.61 13.06 5.06
CA ASP A 34 -11.27 14.20 4.42
C ASP A 34 -10.30 14.92 3.46
N TRP A 35 -9.05 15.15 3.88
CA TRP A 35 -8.01 15.66 2.97
C TRP A 35 -7.74 14.75 1.78
N PHE A 36 -7.74 13.44 2.01
CA PHE A 36 -7.58 12.49 0.92
C PHE A 36 -8.73 12.60 -0.10
N ARG A 37 -9.98 12.80 0.35
CA ARG A 37 -11.11 13.06 -0.57
C ARG A 37 -10.94 14.37 -1.34
N ASP A 38 -10.45 15.42 -0.70
CA ASP A 38 -10.16 16.70 -1.38
C ASP A 38 -9.09 16.54 -2.45
N ILE A 39 -8.07 15.73 -2.19
CA ILE A 39 -7.03 15.39 -3.17
C ILE A 39 -7.64 14.63 -4.34
N LEU A 40 -8.46 13.61 -4.09
CA LEU A 40 -9.15 12.86 -5.15
C LEU A 40 -10.02 13.77 -6.02
N TRP A 41 -10.77 14.67 -5.39
CA TRP A 41 -11.61 15.64 -6.09
C TRP A 41 -10.78 16.57 -6.98
N LYS A 42 -9.69 17.13 -6.45
CA LYS A 42 -8.76 17.98 -7.22
C LYS A 42 -8.07 17.22 -8.35
N ALA A 43 -7.84 15.92 -8.19
CA ALA A 43 -7.29 15.05 -9.22
C ALA A 43 -8.34 14.60 -10.25
N GLY A 44 -9.62 14.97 -10.10
CA GLY A 44 -10.70 14.53 -10.98
C GLY A 44 -11.05 13.05 -10.83
N ILE A 45 -10.66 12.42 -9.72
CA ILE A 45 -10.91 11.01 -9.45
C ILE A 45 -12.24 10.88 -8.71
N SER A 46 -13.21 10.25 -9.36
CA SER A 46 -14.51 10.00 -8.75
C SER A 46 -14.40 9.05 -7.55
N HIS A 47 -15.10 9.39 -6.47
CA HIS A 47 -15.23 8.57 -5.28
C HIS A 47 -16.71 8.17 -5.09
N THR A 48 -17.28 7.48 -6.07
CA THR A 48 -18.65 6.94 -6.05
C THR A 48 -18.66 5.45 -5.68
N GLY A 49 -19.58 5.02 -4.82
CA GLY A 49 -19.68 3.61 -4.39
C GLY A 49 -18.50 3.18 -3.52
N LYS A 50 -17.82 2.07 -3.87
CA LYS A 50 -16.56 1.65 -3.24
C LYS A 50 -15.38 2.45 -3.82
N GLY A 51 -15.35 3.74 -3.54
CA GLY A 51 -14.33 4.66 -4.04
C GLY A 51 -12.92 4.36 -3.51
N PRO A 52 -11.88 4.98 -4.10
CA PRO A 52 -10.50 4.79 -3.67
C PRO A 52 -10.32 5.14 -2.20
N ARG A 53 -9.64 4.32 -1.42
CA ARG A 53 -9.35 4.51 0.01
C ARG A 53 -7.89 4.87 0.22
N LEU A 54 -7.59 5.45 1.37
CA LEU A 54 -6.20 5.78 1.74
C LEU A 54 -5.30 4.53 1.77
N HIS A 55 -5.84 3.38 2.22
CA HIS A 55 -5.13 2.10 2.21
C HIS A 55 -4.82 1.60 0.79
N ASP A 56 -5.57 2.05 -0.22
CA ASP A 56 -5.32 1.63 -1.60
C ASP A 56 -4.02 2.24 -2.15
N VAL A 57 -3.54 3.36 -1.58
CA VAL A 57 -2.19 3.89 -1.89
C VAL A 57 -1.11 2.90 -1.47
N ARG A 58 -1.25 2.29 -0.28
CA ARG A 58 -0.35 1.23 0.20
C ARG A 58 -0.39 0.02 -0.74
N HIS A 59 -1.60 -0.35 -1.20
CA HIS A 59 -1.75 -1.44 -2.17
C HIS A 59 -1.07 -1.15 -3.52
N VAL A 60 -1.28 0.05 -4.08
CA VAL A 60 -0.67 0.45 -5.35
C VAL A 60 0.86 0.45 -5.26
N TYR A 61 1.43 0.90 -4.15
CA TYR A 61 2.88 0.84 -3.93
C TYR A 61 3.39 -0.60 -3.99
N ALA A 62 2.77 -1.51 -3.21
CA ALA A 62 3.17 -2.91 -3.16
C ALA A 62 3.13 -3.58 -4.54
N ILE A 63 2.04 -3.37 -5.30
CA ILE A 63 1.87 -3.90 -6.66
C ILE A 63 2.92 -3.30 -7.61
N THR A 64 3.22 -2.00 -7.48
CA THR A 64 4.24 -1.34 -8.32
C THR A 64 5.63 -1.90 -8.06
N CYS A 65 5.98 -2.17 -6.79
CA CYS A 65 7.23 -2.84 -6.43
C CYS A 65 7.33 -4.24 -7.05
N LEU A 66 6.28 -5.06 -6.87
CA LEU A 66 6.23 -6.41 -7.44
C LEU A 66 6.36 -6.39 -8.97
N LYS A 67 5.60 -5.54 -9.64
CA LYS A 67 5.67 -5.36 -11.09
C LYS A 67 7.09 -5.01 -11.54
N ASN A 68 7.75 -4.09 -10.84
CA ASN A 68 9.11 -3.67 -11.19
C ASN A 68 10.13 -4.79 -10.97
N TRP A 69 10.01 -5.57 -9.89
CA TRP A 69 10.89 -6.70 -9.62
C TRP A 69 10.73 -7.82 -10.64
N ILE A 70 9.50 -8.10 -11.07
CA ILE A 70 9.23 -9.10 -12.11
C ILE A 70 9.81 -8.66 -13.44
N ARG A 71 9.60 -7.40 -13.84
CA ARG A 71 10.22 -6.84 -15.06
C ARG A 71 11.74 -6.85 -15.03
N GLN A 72 12.34 -6.85 -13.84
CA GLN A 72 13.79 -6.95 -13.64
C GLN A 72 14.29 -8.40 -13.51
N GLY A 73 13.39 -9.40 -13.54
CA GLY A 73 13.73 -10.80 -13.33
C GLY A 73 14.30 -11.10 -11.94
N ARG A 74 13.92 -10.30 -10.92
CA ARG A 74 14.33 -10.55 -9.54
C ARG A 74 13.55 -11.69 -8.94
N ASP A 75 14.22 -12.50 -8.12
CA ASP A 75 13.59 -13.56 -7.35
C ASP A 75 12.62 -12.98 -6.30
N LEU A 76 11.33 -13.21 -6.53
CA LEU A 76 10.25 -12.75 -5.66
C LEU A 76 10.28 -13.40 -4.28
N THR A 77 10.77 -14.64 -4.17
CA THR A 77 10.86 -15.36 -2.90
C THR A 77 11.73 -14.60 -1.90
N ASN A 78 12.82 -14.03 -2.41
CA ASN A 78 13.71 -13.19 -1.63
C ASN A 78 13.16 -11.77 -1.44
N CYS A 79 12.46 -11.20 -2.43
CA CYS A 79 11.99 -9.81 -2.36
C CYS A 79 10.74 -9.62 -1.47
N LEU A 80 9.85 -10.61 -1.41
CA LEU A 80 8.58 -10.55 -0.67
C LEU A 80 8.75 -10.31 0.83
N PRO A 81 9.69 -10.96 1.55
CA PRO A 81 9.98 -10.65 2.95
C PRO A 81 10.35 -9.18 3.17
N TYR A 82 11.18 -8.58 2.30
CA TYR A 82 11.54 -7.17 2.42
C TYR A 82 10.33 -6.26 2.22
N LEU A 83 9.46 -6.59 1.26
CA LEU A 83 8.23 -5.84 1.04
C LEU A 83 7.28 -5.95 2.23
N SER A 84 7.16 -7.15 2.81
CA SER A 84 6.31 -7.41 3.99
C SER A 84 6.74 -6.55 5.19
N VAL A 85 8.05 -6.51 5.47
CA VAL A 85 8.62 -5.67 6.53
C VAL A 85 8.42 -4.19 6.23
N TYR A 86 8.68 -3.75 4.99
CA TYR A 86 8.51 -2.36 4.59
C TYR A 86 7.06 -1.87 4.76
N LEU A 87 6.08 -2.71 4.45
CA LEU A 87 4.67 -2.37 4.57
C LEU A 87 4.16 -2.40 6.02
N GLY A 88 4.96 -2.95 6.93
CA GLY A 88 4.60 -3.18 8.34
C GLY A 88 3.59 -4.31 8.50
N HIS A 89 3.61 -5.30 7.62
CA HIS A 89 2.72 -6.45 7.72
C HIS A 89 3.18 -7.38 8.84
N GLU A 90 2.30 -7.62 9.81
CA GLU A 90 2.52 -8.61 10.87
C GLU A 90 2.40 -10.06 10.33
N ASP A 91 1.71 -10.25 9.20
CA ASP A 91 1.55 -11.54 8.52
C ASP A 91 1.83 -11.45 7.01
N ILE A 92 2.66 -12.39 6.51
CA ILE A 92 3.01 -12.59 5.09
C ILE A 92 1.78 -12.84 4.21
N ARG A 93 0.65 -13.29 4.78
CA ARG A 93 -0.62 -13.46 4.05
C ARG A 93 -1.13 -12.17 3.40
N GLY A 94 -0.86 -11.00 4.01
CA GLY A 94 -1.14 -9.71 3.39
C GLY A 94 -0.32 -9.47 2.11
N SER A 95 0.88 -10.05 2.07
CA SER A 95 1.77 -9.98 0.91
C SER A 95 1.36 -10.94 -0.21
N GLN A 96 0.78 -12.10 0.13
CA GLN A 96 0.17 -13.03 -0.83
C GLN A 96 -1.01 -12.38 -1.59
N ARG A 97 -1.80 -11.52 -0.93
CA ARG A 97 -2.86 -10.74 -1.58
C ARG A 97 -2.32 -9.88 -2.72
N TYR A 98 -1.11 -9.34 -2.59
CA TYR A 98 -0.51 -8.51 -3.64
C TYR A 98 -0.07 -9.32 -4.86
N LEU A 99 0.39 -10.57 -4.68
CA LEU A 99 0.72 -11.43 -5.82
C LEU A 99 -0.51 -11.68 -6.68
N ARG A 100 -1.63 -12.05 -6.04
CA ARG A 100 -2.90 -12.29 -6.73
C ARG A 100 -3.47 -11.03 -7.40
N LEU A 101 -3.40 -9.88 -6.71
CA LEU A 101 -3.80 -8.60 -7.31
C LEU A 101 -2.89 -8.20 -8.48
N THR A 102 -1.59 -8.47 -8.38
CA THR A 102 -0.63 -8.18 -9.46
C THR A 102 -0.89 -9.07 -10.67
N SER A 103 -1.21 -10.35 -10.46
CA SER A 103 -1.53 -11.30 -11.54
C SER A 103 -2.87 -10.98 -12.20
N GLU A 104 -3.88 -10.51 -11.44
CA GLU A 104 -5.17 -10.04 -11.98
C GLU A 104 -5.02 -8.76 -12.81
N LEU A 105 -4.11 -7.84 -12.42
CA LEU A 105 -3.88 -6.57 -13.14
C LEU A 105 -2.90 -6.69 -14.30
N TYR A 106 -2.03 -7.69 -14.28
CA TYR A 106 -0.98 -7.92 -15.27
C TYR A 106 -0.94 -9.41 -15.61
N PRO A 107 -1.80 -9.87 -16.54
CA PRO A 107 -1.92 -11.29 -16.86
C PRO A 107 -0.63 -11.88 -17.47
N ASP A 108 0.19 -11.04 -18.11
CA ASP A 108 1.53 -11.38 -18.61
C ASP A 108 2.53 -11.73 -17.50
N ILE A 109 2.25 -11.27 -16.27
CA ILE A 109 3.08 -11.50 -15.09
C ILE A 109 2.71 -12.81 -14.38
N VAL A 110 1.52 -13.38 -14.66
CA VAL A 110 0.99 -14.61 -14.05
C VAL A 110 1.97 -15.77 -14.24
N SER A 111 2.49 -15.98 -15.46
CA SER A 111 3.36 -17.11 -15.77
C SER A 111 4.67 -17.12 -14.99
N THR A 112 5.19 -15.93 -14.64
CA THR A 112 6.42 -15.80 -13.83
C THR A 112 6.14 -16.09 -12.36
N ILE A 113 5.01 -15.58 -11.84
CA ILE A 113 4.60 -15.85 -10.45
C ILE A 113 4.29 -17.34 -10.27
N GLU A 114 3.60 -17.97 -11.22
CA GLU A 114 3.32 -19.41 -11.17
C GLU A 114 4.60 -20.24 -11.22
N SER A 115 5.61 -19.86 -12.00
CA SER A 115 6.90 -20.56 -12.04
C SER A 115 7.69 -20.40 -10.72
N ASP A 116 7.77 -19.19 -10.17
CA ASP A 116 8.68 -18.88 -9.06
C ASP A 116 8.03 -19.07 -7.68
N CYS A 117 6.70 -18.98 -7.60
CA CYS A 117 5.93 -18.98 -6.35
C CYS A 117 4.84 -20.06 -6.28
N ASN A 118 4.81 -21.06 -7.18
CA ASN A 118 3.79 -22.14 -7.16
C ASN A 118 3.68 -22.83 -5.81
N TRP A 119 4.83 -23.04 -5.15
CA TRP A 119 4.91 -23.73 -3.86
C TRP A 119 4.47 -22.86 -2.68
N MET A 120 4.29 -21.55 -2.91
CA MET A 120 3.98 -20.55 -1.90
C MET A 120 2.50 -20.14 -1.90
N ILE A 121 1.78 -20.47 -2.97
CA ILE A 121 0.33 -20.26 -3.12
C ILE A 121 -0.36 -21.62 -2.90
N PRO A 122 -0.87 -21.93 -1.69
CA PRO A 122 -1.74 -23.08 -1.56
C PRO A 122 -2.99 -22.86 -2.40
N GLU A 123 -3.38 -23.89 -3.18
CA GLU A 123 -4.67 -23.93 -3.86
C GLU A 123 -5.79 -23.59 -2.87
N VAL A 124 -6.55 -22.54 -3.15
CA VAL A 124 -7.74 -22.23 -2.38
C VAL A 124 -8.78 -23.27 -2.76
N LYS A 125 -9.14 -24.17 -1.84
CA LYS A 125 -10.37 -24.95 -1.98
C LYS A 125 -11.51 -23.94 -2.15
N GLN A 126 -12.17 -23.96 -3.31
CA GLN A 126 -13.40 -23.21 -3.51
C GLN A 126 -14.45 -23.82 -2.59
N ASP A 127 -14.53 -23.34 -1.35
CA ASP A 127 -15.74 -23.49 -0.57
C ASP A 127 -16.68 -22.37 -1.04
N GLU A 128 -17.45 -22.68 -2.09
CA GLU A 128 -18.69 -21.97 -2.41
C GLU A 128 -19.56 -21.99 -1.16
N ALA A 129 -19.87 -20.82 -0.61
CA ALA A 129 -20.90 -20.66 0.40
C ALA A 129 -22.03 -19.84 -0.22
N ASP A 130 -23.20 -20.49 -0.31
CA ASP A 130 -24.52 -19.93 -0.61
C ASP A 130 -24.86 -18.66 0.20
#